data_AF-A0A937BE58-F1
#
_entry.id   AF-A0A937BE58-F1
#
_cell.length_a   1.000
_cell.length_b   1.000
_cell.length_c   1.000
_cell.angle_alpha   90.00
_cell.angle_beta   90.00
_cell.angle_gamma   90.00
#
_symmetry.space_group_name_H-M   'P 1'
#
loop_
_entity.id
_entity.type
_entity.pdbx_description
1 polymer ?
#
loop_
_entity_poly.entity_id
_entity_poly.type
_entity_poly.pdbx_seq_one_letter_code
_entity_poly.pdbx_strand_id
1 'polypeptide(L)'
;MKNASTLRLFIAITFLGMSITNWAQTITTPRTPSPAAEVSQTLGISTVSVNYSRPSVKGRIVWGELVPFGWNVEPFGSPHPTPWRAGANENTVIEFSHDATVAGQKVPAGRYGLFFAINKDNSGEVVLSKDSHSWGNFFYDPANDLCRANIQIRENAMTEMLTYSFINVDRNSAELVLNWEKKQFPVKIEFAVDEIVMANADEQLKGAMGFTWQGFNSAANYSLQNKINIDRGLYYAERAVAFNKNFTTLNTKAGLLRLNGRTEEADKIQAEAMTVANEVELNAYGYQLLNSGNMEGAIKAFKDNTDRHPESANAWDSLGEGYAIKGDKKEAIKCFKKSLTLNPTDLVKANSEKYLKQLGEK
;
A
#
# COMPACT_ATOMS: atom_id res chain seq x y z
N MET A 1 -63.01 -49.11 -24.16
CA MET A 1 -63.45 -48.03 -23.24
C MET A 1 -62.27 -47.72 -22.31
N LYS A 2 -61.47 -46.69 -22.65
CA LYS A 2 -61.20 -45.46 -21.85
C LYS A 2 -61.01 -45.71 -20.34
N ASN A 3 -59.98 -45.25 -19.63
CA ASN A 3 -58.75 -44.51 -19.90
C ASN A 3 -57.89 -44.60 -18.62
N ALA A 4 -56.57 -44.71 -18.77
CA ALA A 4 -55.60 -44.55 -17.69
C ALA A 4 -55.47 -43.06 -17.31
N SER A 5 -55.59 -42.71 -16.03
CA SER A 5 -55.32 -41.38 -15.49
C SER A 5 -53.87 -41.28 -15.01
N THR A 6 -52.98 -40.86 -15.92
CA THR A 6 -51.66 -40.35 -15.57
C THR A 6 -51.78 -38.85 -15.28
N LEU A 7 -51.61 -38.46 -14.01
CA LEU A 7 -51.54 -37.07 -13.61
C LEU A 7 -50.14 -36.53 -13.94
N ARG A 8 -50.01 -35.87 -15.10
CA ARG A 8 -48.82 -35.08 -15.46
C ARG A 8 -49.01 -33.66 -14.94
N LEU A 9 -48.17 -33.27 -13.98
CA LEU A 9 -48.02 -31.92 -13.47
C LEU A 9 -47.38 -31.05 -14.56
N PHE A 10 -48.16 -30.18 -15.20
CA PHE A 10 -47.65 -29.13 -16.07
C PHE A 10 -47.19 -27.96 -15.20
N ILE A 11 -45.88 -27.74 -15.13
CA ILE A 11 -45.29 -26.51 -14.61
C ILE A 11 -45.52 -25.41 -15.65
N ALA A 12 -46.45 -24.51 -15.37
CA ALA A 12 -46.62 -23.28 -16.13
C ALA A 12 -45.48 -22.32 -15.76
N ILE A 13 -44.45 -22.26 -16.62
CA ILE A 13 -43.40 -21.23 -16.55
C ILE A 13 -44.04 -19.90 -16.93
N THR A 14 -44.32 -19.08 -15.93
CA THR A 14 -44.74 -17.69 -16.11
C THR A 14 -43.52 -16.90 -16.56
N PHE A 15 -43.46 -16.56 -17.86
CA PHE A 15 -42.49 -15.65 -18.43
C PHE A 15 -42.78 -14.24 -17.87
N LEU A 16 -42.03 -13.82 -16.84
CA LEU A 16 -42.00 -12.42 -16.43
C LEU A 16 -41.25 -11.66 -17.54
N GLY A 17 -41.99 -10.87 -18.32
CA GLY A 17 -41.41 -9.97 -19.30
C GLY A 17 -40.51 -8.94 -18.60
N MET A 18 -39.19 -9.11 -18.72
CA MET A 18 -38.25 -8.04 -18.46
C MET A 18 -38.51 -6.93 -19.48
N SER A 19 -39.01 -5.80 -19.01
CA SER A 19 -39.01 -4.56 -19.79
C SER A 19 -37.56 -4.15 -20.02
N ILE A 20 -37.05 -4.45 -21.21
CA ILE A 20 -35.75 -3.97 -21.67
C ILE A 20 -35.91 -2.45 -21.82
N THR A 21 -35.26 -1.66 -20.98
CA THR A 21 -35.10 -0.24 -21.24
C THR A 21 -34.26 -0.09 -22.50
N ASN A 22 -34.89 0.33 -23.59
CA ASN A 22 -34.18 0.72 -24.81
C ASN A 22 -33.21 1.86 -24.48
N TRP A 23 -31.92 1.55 -24.39
CA TRP A 23 -30.86 2.55 -24.51
C TRP A 23 -30.91 3.03 -25.96
N ALA A 24 -31.15 4.31 -26.18
CA ALA A 24 -31.06 4.90 -27.50
C ALA A 24 -29.68 4.58 -28.10
N GLN A 25 -29.66 3.87 -29.23
CA GLN A 25 -28.45 3.63 -30.02
C GLN A 25 -28.10 4.88 -30.82
N THR A 26 -27.63 5.93 -30.15
CA THR A 26 -26.81 6.94 -30.80
C THR A 26 -25.38 6.42 -30.90
N ILE A 27 -24.71 6.65 -32.03
CA ILE A 27 -23.26 6.37 -32.15
C ILE A 27 -22.54 7.16 -31.05
N THR A 28 -21.76 6.47 -30.21
CA THR A 28 -20.89 7.12 -29.22
C THR A 28 -19.89 8.00 -29.97
N THR A 29 -20.04 9.32 -29.87
CA THR A 29 -19.11 10.29 -30.45
C THR A 29 -18.04 10.69 -29.42
N PRO A 30 -16.82 11.06 -29.84
CA PRO A 30 -15.78 11.52 -28.93
C PRO A 30 -16.24 12.76 -28.14
N ARG A 31 -15.99 12.74 -26.83
CA ARG A 31 -16.21 13.87 -25.94
C ARG A 31 -15.27 15.03 -26.33
N THR A 32 -15.80 15.96 -27.11
CA THR A 32 -15.08 17.15 -27.57
C THR A 32 -16.02 18.34 -27.40
N PRO A 33 -15.69 19.39 -26.62
CA PRO A 33 -14.43 19.69 -25.91
C PRO A 33 -14.31 19.08 -24.49
N SER A 34 -13.07 19.11 -23.95
CA SER A 34 -12.69 18.67 -22.59
C SER A 34 -12.84 17.16 -22.35
N PRO A 35 -11.92 16.32 -22.87
CA PRO A 35 -12.00 14.88 -22.71
C PRO A 35 -11.93 14.48 -21.23
N ALA A 36 -12.53 13.34 -20.89
CA ALA A 36 -12.45 12.76 -19.56
C ALA A 36 -11.06 12.17 -19.31
N ALA A 37 -10.62 12.17 -18.06
CA ALA A 37 -9.39 11.55 -17.59
C ALA A 37 -9.53 11.10 -16.15
N GLU A 38 -8.68 10.16 -15.76
CA GLU A 38 -8.59 9.64 -14.41
C GLU A 38 -7.13 9.48 -14.01
N VAL A 39 -6.83 9.69 -12.73
CA VAL A 39 -5.55 9.36 -12.12
C VAL A 39 -5.81 8.71 -10.76
N SER A 40 -5.00 7.74 -10.37
CA SER A 40 -5.07 7.10 -9.06
C SER A 40 -3.70 6.87 -8.44
N GLN A 41 -3.66 6.79 -7.12
CA GLN A 41 -2.48 6.45 -6.34
C GLN A 41 -2.87 5.54 -5.19
N THR A 42 -2.09 4.48 -4.98
CA THR A 42 -2.23 3.59 -3.82
C THR A 42 -1.10 3.83 -2.83
N LEU A 43 -1.45 3.99 -1.56
CA LEU A 43 -0.56 4.18 -0.41
C LEU A 43 -0.90 3.11 0.62
N GLY A 44 0.02 2.18 0.88
CA GLY A 44 -0.30 0.95 1.61
C GLY A 44 -1.36 0.13 0.85
N ILE A 45 -2.52 -0.09 1.49
CA ILE A 45 -3.69 -0.76 0.88
C ILE A 45 -4.85 0.21 0.60
N SER A 46 -4.59 1.52 0.74
CA SER A 46 -5.58 2.58 0.50
C SER A 46 -5.32 3.24 -0.84
N THR A 47 -6.39 3.56 -1.56
CA THR A 47 -6.33 4.14 -2.90
C THR A 47 -7.09 5.46 -2.87
N VAL A 48 -6.51 6.46 -3.51
CA VAL A 48 -7.19 7.70 -3.89
C VAL A 48 -7.23 7.82 -5.40
N SER A 49 -8.39 8.17 -5.96
CA SER A 49 -8.54 8.44 -7.39
C SER A 49 -9.20 9.79 -7.64
N VAL A 50 -8.90 10.39 -8.79
CA VAL A 50 -9.51 11.64 -9.25
C VAL A 50 -10.01 11.44 -10.67
N ASN A 51 -11.32 11.54 -10.86
CA ASN A 51 -11.98 11.54 -12.16
C ASN A 51 -12.37 12.98 -12.54
N TYR A 52 -11.96 13.41 -13.73
CA TYR A 52 -12.09 14.81 -14.13
C TYR A 52 -12.21 14.95 -15.65
N SER A 53 -12.63 16.14 -16.08
CA SER A 53 -12.53 16.55 -17.49
C SER A 53 -11.49 17.64 -17.64
N ARG A 54 -10.66 17.52 -18.68
CA ARG A 54 -9.44 18.32 -18.84
C ARG A 54 -9.57 19.38 -19.93
N PRO A 55 -9.97 20.63 -19.59
CA PRO A 55 -9.98 21.73 -20.55
C PRO A 55 -8.56 22.13 -20.99
N SER A 56 -8.44 22.67 -22.20
CA SER A 56 -7.19 23.21 -22.76
C SER A 56 -7.10 24.73 -22.55
N VAL A 57 -5.92 25.34 -22.50
CA VAL A 57 -5.80 26.82 -22.41
C VAL A 57 -6.28 27.49 -23.69
N LYS A 58 -5.82 27.02 -24.87
CA LYS A 58 -6.17 27.55 -26.20
C LYS A 58 -5.97 29.06 -26.35
N GLY A 59 -4.89 29.60 -25.77
CA GLY A 59 -4.57 31.03 -25.83
C GLY A 59 -5.53 31.94 -25.05
N ARG A 60 -6.44 31.39 -24.24
CA ARG A 60 -7.35 32.16 -23.38
C ARG A 60 -6.67 32.58 -22.10
N ILE A 61 -7.13 33.68 -21.51
CA ILE A 61 -6.75 34.07 -20.16
C ILE A 61 -7.49 33.14 -19.18
N VAL A 62 -6.74 32.26 -18.51
CA VAL A 62 -7.33 31.27 -17.60
C VAL A 62 -7.75 31.94 -16.29
N TRP A 63 -6.81 32.61 -15.62
CA TRP A 63 -7.00 33.10 -14.27
C TRP A 63 -7.56 34.52 -14.25
N GLY A 64 -8.65 34.73 -13.53
CA GLY A 64 -9.37 36.00 -13.46
C GLY A 64 -10.43 36.20 -14.54
N GLU A 65 -10.44 35.36 -15.58
CA GLU A 65 -11.48 35.35 -16.62
C GLU A 65 -12.19 33.99 -16.69
N LEU A 66 -11.56 32.96 -17.28
CA LEU A 66 -12.17 31.65 -17.42
C LEU A 66 -12.41 30.96 -16.06
N VAL A 67 -11.48 31.15 -15.14
CA VAL A 67 -11.57 30.80 -13.72
C VAL A 67 -11.48 32.10 -12.94
N PRO A 68 -12.62 32.68 -12.53
CA PRO A 68 -12.62 33.89 -11.74
C PRO A 68 -11.93 33.66 -10.38
N PHE A 69 -11.36 34.72 -9.81
CA PHE A 69 -10.74 34.65 -8.49
C PHE A 69 -11.79 34.61 -7.39
N GLY A 70 -11.47 33.92 -6.29
CA GLY A 70 -12.32 33.76 -5.11
C GLY A 70 -13.51 32.84 -5.34
N TRP A 71 -14.52 33.04 -4.51
CA TRP A 71 -15.82 32.38 -4.63
C TRP A 71 -16.74 33.24 -5.47
N ASN A 72 -17.45 32.63 -6.41
CA ASN A 72 -18.22 33.36 -7.41
C ASN A 72 -19.64 32.83 -7.52
N VAL A 73 -20.61 33.74 -7.66
CA VAL A 73 -22.00 33.38 -7.96
C VAL A 73 -22.11 33.19 -9.45
N GLU A 74 -22.54 31.99 -9.86
CA GLU A 74 -22.73 31.68 -11.27
C GLU A 74 -23.98 32.42 -11.80
N PRO A 75 -24.02 32.82 -13.09
CA PRO A 75 -25.16 33.52 -13.67
C PRO A 75 -26.48 32.71 -13.64
N PHE A 76 -26.37 31.40 -13.44
CA PHE A 76 -27.46 30.43 -13.40
C PHE A 76 -27.09 29.36 -12.36
N GLY A 77 -28.08 28.72 -11.73
CA GLY A 77 -27.89 27.62 -10.80
C GLY A 77 -27.89 28.07 -9.34
N SER A 78 -26.83 27.74 -8.61
CA SER A 78 -26.71 27.93 -7.16
C SER A 78 -26.83 29.42 -6.82
N PRO A 79 -27.67 29.79 -5.85
CA PRO A 79 -27.77 31.18 -5.39
C PRO A 79 -26.58 31.58 -4.50
N HIS A 80 -25.70 30.65 -4.15
CA HIS A 80 -24.57 30.88 -3.26
C HIS A 80 -23.28 31.15 -4.05
N PRO A 81 -22.31 31.88 -3.47
CA PRO A 81 -20.96 31.87 -3.98
C PRO A 81 -20.43 30.43 -4.04
N THR A 82 -19.80 30.07 -5.14
CA THR A 82 -19.31 28.71 -5.42
C THR A 82 -17.81 28.73 -5.74
N PRO A 83 -17.07 27.68 -5.34
CA PRO A 83 -15.69 27.49 -5.76
C PRO A 83 -15.63 26.91 -7.18
N TRP A 84 -14.47 27.03 -7.84
CA TRP A 84 -14.25 26.46 -9.15
C TRP A 84 -14.23 24.93 -9.09
N ARG A 85 -15.02 24.28 -9.97
CA ARG A 85 -15.13 22.82 -10.14
C ARG A 85 -13.83 22.08 -10.53
N ALA A 86 -12.72 22.82 -10.70
CA ALA A 86 -11.39 22.26 -10.90
C ALA A 86 -11.25 21.35 -12.14
N GLY A 87 -12.03 21.64 -13.18
CA GLY A 87 -12.23 20.81 -14.36
C GLY A 87 -13.25 21.42 -15.32
N ALA A 88 -13.87 20.59 -16.15
CA ALA A 88 -14.93 20.98 -17.08
C ALA A 88 -16.12 20.01 -17.02
N ASN A 89 -17.27 20.46 -17.52
CA ASN A 89 -18.52 19.68 -17.56
C ASN A 89 -18.99 19.31 -16.14
N GLU A 90 -19.03 18.02 -15.78
CA GLU A 90 -19.32 17.55 -14.41
C GLU A 90 -18.26 18.00 -13.40
N ASN A 91 -18.61 18.01 -12.11
CA ASN A 91 -17.63 18.29 -11.08
C ASN A 91 -16.50 17.26 -11.11
N THR A 92 -15.29 17.70 -10.76
CA THR A 92 -14.19 16.78 -10.52
C THR A 92 -14.53 15.93 -9.31
N VAL A 93 -14.36 14.62 -9.40
CA VAL A 93 -14.67 13.69 -8.31
C VAL A 93 -13.36 13.11 -7.77
N ILE A 94 -13.18 13.22 -6.46
CA ILE A 94 -12.13 12.53 -5.73
C ILE A 94 -12.74 11.43 -4.89
N GLU A 95 -12.12 10.26 -4.89
CA GLU A 95 -12.60 9.07 -4.17
C GLU A 95 -11.48 8.49 -3.31
N PHE A 96 -11.82 8.15 -2.07
CA PHE A 96 -10.91 7.53 -1.11
C PHE A 96 -11.46 6.17 -0.69
N SER A 97 -10.65 5.11 -0.81
CA SER A 97 -11.06 3.76 -0.41
C SER A 97 -11.07 3.53 1.11
N HIS A 98 -10.40 4.42 1.86
CA HIS A 98 -10.32 4.41 3.32
C HIS A 98 -10.37 5.85 3.84
N ASP A 99 -10.56 6.02 5.14
CA ASP A 99 -10.46 7.32 5.81
C ASP A 99 -9.06 7.93 5.56
N ALA A 100 -9.06 9.19 5.15
CA ALA A 100 -7.88 9.95 4.77
C ALA A 100 -7.75 11.23 5.62
N THR A 101 -6.58 11.86 5.53
CA THR A 101 -6.38 13.25 5.92
C THR A 101 -6.03 14.05 4.68
N VAL A 102 -6.80 15.10 4.39
CA VAL A 102 -6.63 15.97 3.20
C VAL A 102 -6.31 17.37 3.69
N ALA A 103 -5.13 17.87 3.34
CA ALA A 103 -4.63 19.17 3.80
C ALA A 103 -4.80 19.39 5.33
N GLY A 104 -4.54 18.33 6.11
CA GLY A 104 -4.66 18.34 7.57
C GLY A 104 -6.06 18.07 8.14
N GLN A 105 -7.10 17.91 7.30
CA GLN A 105 -8.47 17.64 7.75
C GLN A 105 -8.85 16.18 7.56
N LYS A 106 -9.58 15.62 8.53
CA LYS A 106 -10.08 14.23 8.45
C LYS A 106 -11.20 14.12 7.43
N VAL A 107 -11.09 13.14 6.55
CA VAL A 107 -12.02 12.86 5.46
C VAL A 107 -12.36 11.38 5.49
N PRO A 108 -13.61 10.98 5.78
CA PRO A 108 -13.99 9.57 5.74
C PRO A 108 -13.84 8.97 4.34
N ALA A 109 -13.71 7.65 4.25
CA ALA A 109 -13.79 6.93 2.98
C ALA A 109 -15.06 7.32 2.21
N GLY A 110 -14.96 7.46 0.89
CA GLY A 110 -16.10 7.84 0.06
C GLY A 110 -15.74 8.69 -1.15
N ARG A 111 -16.78 9.15 -1.84
CA ARG A 111 -16.71 9.94 -3.07
C ARG A 111 -17.14 11.37 -2.78
N TYR A 112 -16.35 12.33 -3.26
CA TYR A 112 -16.55 13.73 -2.98
C TYR A 112 -16.34 14.57 -4.25
N GLY A 113 -17.12 15.65 -4.39
CA GLY A 113 -16.82 16.70 -5.35
C GLY A 113 -15.58 17.48 -4.91
N LEU A 114 -14.58 17.61 -5.77
CA LEU A 114 -13.35 18.35 -5.55
C LEU A 114 -13.45 19.72 -6.21
N PHE A 115 -13.29 20.77 -5.41
CA PHE A 115 -13.31 22.15 -5.86
C PHE A 115 -12.11 22.92 -5.34
N PHE A 116 -11.77 24.01 -6.02
CA PHE A 116 -10.77 24.97 -5.57
C PHE A 116 -11.28 26.39 -5.63
N ALA A 117 -10.89 27.22 -4.66
CA ALA A 117 -10.94 28.67 -4.78
C ALA A 117 -9.50 29.19 -4.93
N ILE A 118 -9.30 30.21 -5.77
CA ILE A 118 -7.99 30.83 -6.01
C ILE A 118 -8.09 32.34 -5.84
N ASN A 119 -7.19 32.93 -5.07
CA ASN A 119 -7.07 34.38 -4.92
C ASN A 119 -5.95 34.93 -5.81
N LYS A 120 -5.94 36.27 -5.98
CA LYS A 120 -4.96 36.96 -6.83
C LYS A 120 -3.51 36.80 -6.35
N ASP A 121 -3.31 36.58 -5.05
CA ASP A 121 -2.02 36.41 -4.40
C ASP A 121 -1.54 34.95 -4.34
N ASN A 122 -2.16 34.06 -5.13
CA ASN A 122 -1.91 32.61 -5.14
C ASN A 122 -2.25 31.90 -3.81
N SER A 123 -2.87 32.56 -2.84
CA SER A 123 -3.57 31.83 -1.78
C SER A 123 -4.84 31.20 -2.35
N GLY A 124 -5.31 30.12 -1.74
CA GLY A 124 -6.53 29.45 -2.19
C GLY A 124 -7.08 28.47 -1.16
N GLU A 125 -8.12 27.78 -1.56
CA GLU A 125 -8.78 26.76 -0.76
C GLU A 125 -8.99 25.51 -1.61
N VAL A 126 -8.81 24.34 -1.01
CA VAL A 126 -9.38 23.08 -1.50
C VAL A 126 -10.67 22.81 -0.73
N VAL A 127 -11.71 22.41 -1.45
CA VAL A 127 -13.03 22.08 -0.88
C VAL A 127 -13.44 20.70 -1.33
N LEU A 128 -13.86 19.87 -0.37
CA LEU A 128 -14.50 18.58 -0.63
C LEU A 128 -15.97 18.66 -0.26
N SER A 129 -16.85 18.45 -1.23
CA SER A 129 -18.30 18.39 -1.05
C SER A 129 -18.79 16.95 -1.08
N LYS A 130 -19.77 16.64 -0.24
CA LYS A 130 -20.50 15.35 -0.24
C LYS A 130 -21.32 15.13 -1.51
N ASP A 131 -21.55 16.18 -2.30
CA ASP A 131 -22.15 16.05 -3.62
C ASP A 131 -21.07 15.87 -4.70
N SER A 132 -21.03 14.66 -5.26
CA SER A 132 -20.10 14.23 -6.32
C SER A 132 -20.77 14.00 -7.68
N HIS A 133 -22.02 14.43 -7.88
CA HIS A 133 -22.79 14.10 -9.09
C HIS A 133 -23.22 15.34 -9.89
N SER A 134 -23.02 16.53 -9.33
CA SER A 134 -23.46 17.78 -9.91
C SER A 134 -22.74 18.14 -11.21
N TRP A 135 -23.47 18.79 -12.12
CA TRP A 135 -22.88 19.41 -13.30
C TRP A 135 -22.05 20.63 -12.87
N GLY A 136 -20.73 20.45 -12.78
CA GLY A 136 -19.79 21.48 -12.38
C GLY A 136 -20.09 22.01 -10.98
N ASN A 137 -20.11 23.33 -10.84
CA ASN A 137 -20.38 24.04 -9.59
C ASN A 137 -21.79 24.69 -9.55
N PHE A 138 -22.65 24.44 -10.55
CA PHE A 138 -23.94 25.13 -10.68
C PHE A 138 -24.99 24.69 -9.67
N PHE A 139 -24.81 23.57 -8.97
CA PHE A 139 -25.71 23.12 -7.90
C PHE A 139 -24.97 23.00 -6.57
N TYR A 140 -23.82 23.66 -6.47
CA TYR A 140 -23.00 23.64 -5.27
C TYR A 140 -23.77 24.24 -4.09
N ASP A 141 -23.82 23.49 -2.99
CA ASP A 141 -24.41 23.90 -1.73
C ASP A 141 -23.34 23.83 -0.62
N PRO A 142 -22.98 24.97 0.00
CA PRO A 142 -22.05 25.00 1.14
C PRO A 142 -22.41 24.04 2.28
N ALA A 143 -23.69 23.72 2.47
CA ALA A 143 -24.13 22.77 3.51
C ALA A 143 -23.64 21.34 3.27
N ASN A 144 -23.25 21.02 2.02
CA ASN A 144 -22.70 19.73 1.65
C ASN A 144 -21.18 19.65 1.82
N ASP A 145 -20.50 20.71 2.22
CA ASP A 145 -19.06 20.66 2.42
C ASP A 145 -18.71 19.73 3.58
N LEU A 146 -17.81 18.80 3.27
CA LEU A 146 -17.18 17.95 4.27
C LEU A 146 -15.92 18.62 4.83
N CYS A 147 -15.13 19.25 3.96
CA CYS A 147 -13.80 19.76 4.28
C CYS A 147 -13.51 21.02 3.46
N ARG A 148 -12.85 22.00 4.10
CA ARG A 148 -12.29 23.20 3.46
C ARG A 148 -10.94 23.50 4.06
N ALA A 149 -9.88 23.52 3.26
CA ALA A 149 -8.54 23.77 3.75
C ALA A 149 -7.80 24.78 2.88
N ASN A 150 -7.04 25.65 3.52
CA ASN A 150 -6.19 26.61 2.81
C ASN A 150 -5.04 25.88 2.10
N ILE A 151 -4.74 26.32 0.89
CA ILE A 151 -3.59 25.86 0.11
C ILE A 151 -2.81 27.05 -0.43
N GLN A 152 -1.53 26.82 -0.72
CA GLN A 152 -0.69 27.78 -1.43
C GLN A 152 -0.43 27.27 -2.84
N ILE A 153 -0.90 28.03 -3.83
CA ILE A 153 -0.72 27.71 -5.25
C ILE A 153 0.70 28.08 -5.65
N ARG A 154 1.32 27.19 -6.42
CA ARG A 154 2.71 27.33 -6.89
C ARG A 154 2.71 27.73 -8.36
N GLU A 155 3.77 28.43 -8.75
CA GLU A 155 4.08 28.61 -10.17
C GLU A 155 4.49 27.27 -10.78
N ASN A 156 4.15 27.08 -12.05
CA ASN A 156 4.37 25.85 -12.80
C ASN A 156 4.80 26.15 -14.23
N ALA A 157 5.46 25.19 -14.88
CA ALA A 157 5.65 25.23 -16.32
C ALA A 157 4.30 25.20 -17.05
N MET A 158 4.24 25.82 -18.23
CA MET A 158 3.02 25.89 -19.03
C MET A 158 2.44 24.49 -19.28
N THR A 159 1.23 24.28 -18.79
CA THR A 159 0.47 23.04 -18.93
C THR A 159 -0.78 23.32 -19.76
N GLU A 160 -0.76 22.92 -21.04
CA GLU A 160 -1.83 23.25 -21.99
C GLU A 160 -3.17 22.62 -21.62
N MET A 161 -3.18 21.36 -21.20
CA MET A 161 -4.39 20.65 -20.77
C MET A 161 -4.34 20.43 -19.26
N LEU A 162 -5.40 20.83 -18.56
CA LEU A 162 -5.53 20.60 -17.12
C LEU A 162 -5.25 19.14 -16.79
N THR A 163 -4.30 18.89 -15.90
CA THR A 163 -3.81 17.55 -15.60
C THR A 163 -3.64 17.38 -14.09
N TYR A 164 -4.25 16.34 -13.54
CA TYR A 164 -3.97 15.88 -12.19
C TYR A 164 -2.88 14.81 -12.19
N SER A 165 -2.00 14.85 -11.20
CA SER A 165 -1.00 13.82 -10.92
C SER A 165 -0.72 13.71 -9.42
N PHE A 166 -0.17 12.58 -8.98
CA PHE A 166 0.38 12.43 -7.63
C PHE A 166 1.90 12.56 -7.68
N ILE A 167 2.45 13.39 -6.81
CA ILE A 167 3.90 13.62 -6.66
C ILE A 167 4.30 13.49 -5.19
N ASN A 168 5.61 13.49 -4.91
CA ASN A 168 6.15 13.40 -3.54
C ASN A 168 5.56 12.20 -2.76
N VAL A 169 5.47 11.05 -3.44
CA VAL A 169 4.88 9.83 -2.87
C VAL A 169 5.85 9.24 -1.84
N ASP A 170 5.33 9.02 -0.65
CA ASP A 170 5.99 8.32 0.46
C ASP A 170 5.10 7.16 0.94
N ARG A 171 5.51 6.46 1.99
CA ARG A 171 4.83 5.29 2.55
C ARG A 171 3.35 5.52 2.87
N ASN A 172 3.01 6.67 3.43
CA ASN A 172 1.68 6.98 3.96
C ASN A 172 1.07 8.28 3.40
N SER A 173 1.77 8.97 2.49
CA SER A 173 1.33 10.25 1.98
C SER A 173 1.71 10.46 0.51
N ALA A 174 0.97 11.32 -0.16
CA ALA A 174 1.28 11.84 -1.48
C ALA A 174 0.73 13.26 -1.60
N GLU A 175 1.25 14.03 -2.55
CA GLU A 175 0.69 15.32 -2.92
C GLU A 175 -0.06 15.19 -4.23
N LEU A 176 -1.39 15.35 -4.18
CA LEU A 176 -2.20 15.53 -5.38
C LEU A 176 -1.95 16.94 -5.92
N VAL A 177 -1.57 17.04 -7.19
CA VAL A 177 -1.38 18.31 -7.86
C VAL A 177 -2.29 18.43 -9.07
N LEU A 178 -3.04 19.53 -9.15
CA LEU A 178 -3.66 20.01 -10.39
C LEU A 178 -2.66 20.95 -11.07
N ASN A 179 -2.27 20.63 -12.30
CA ASN A 179 -1.44 21.49 -13.15
C ASN A 179 -2.29 22.03 -14.32
N TRP A 180 -2.37 23.34 -14.47
CA TRP A 180 -2.99 23.97 -15.64
C TRP A 180 -2.43 25.37 -15.87
N GLU A 181 -2.17 25.72 -17.13
CA GLU A 181 -1.43 26.92 -17.48
C GLU A 181 -0.12 26.95 -16.68
N LYS A 182 0.22 28.02 -15.98
CA LYS A 182 1.43 28.17 -15.17
C LYS A 182 1.15 28.05 -13.68
N LYS A 183 0.05 27.40 -13.28
CA LYS A 183 -0.30 27.19 -11.87
C LYS A 183 -0.37 25.72 -11.51
N GLN A 184 0.05 25.43 -10.29
CA GLN A 184 -0.03 24.12 -9.64
C GLN A 184 -0.74 24.24 -8.30
N PHE A 185 -1.75 23.40 -8.07
CA PHE A 185 -2.56 23.37 -6.85
C PHE A 185 -2.20 22.11 -6.05
N PRO A 186 -1.29 22.21 -5.07
CA PRO A 186 -0.89 21.09 -4.25
C PRO A 186 -1.89 20.82 -3.12
N VAL A 187 -2.24 19.55 -2.93
CA VAL A 187 -3.06 19.06 -1.82
C VAL A 187 -2.40 17.81 -1.24
N LYS A 188 -1.89 17.92 -0.01
CA LYS A 188 -1.32 16.78 0.71
C LYS A 188 -2.45 15.83 1.13
N ILE A 189 -2.26 14.55 0.85
CA ILE A 189 -3.18 13.46 1.20
C ILE A 189 -2.39 12.42 1.99
N GLU A 190 -2.96 11.97 3.10
CA GLU A 190 -2.35 11.02 4.02
C GLU A 190 -3.34 9.93 4.41
N PHE A 191 -2.85 8.70 4.56
CA PHE A 191 -3.60 7.58 5.12
C PHE A 191 -2.92 7.07 6.38
N ALA A 192 -3.71 6.65 7.36
CA ALA A 192 -3.21 5.95 8.55
C ALA A 192 -2.85 4.49 8.21
N VAL A 193 -1.85 4.30 7.34
CA VAL A 193 -1.54 3.01 6.69
C VAL A 193 -1.40 1.87 7.70
N ASP A 194 -0.68 2.08 8.80
CA ASP A 194 -0.47 1.05 9.82
C ASP A 194 -1.78 0.59 10.47
N GLU A 195 -2.63 1.53 10.88
CA GLU A 195 -3.92 1.23 11.49
C GLU A 195 -4.88 0.56 10.50
N ILE A 196 -4.87 1.01 9.24
CA ILE A 196 -5.68 0.44 8.17
C ILE A 196 -5.26 -1.01 7.89
N VAL A 197 -3.95 -1.30 7.80
CA VAL A 197 -3.45 -2.66 7.59
C VAL A 197 -3.80 -3.56 8.79
N MET A 198 -3.66 -3.05 10.01
CA MET A 198 -3.98 -3.84 11.20
C MET A 198 -5.48 -4.13 11.32
N ALA A 199 -6.34 -3.16 11.01
CA ALA A 199 -7.78 -3.36 10.95
C ALA A 199 -8.19 -4.32 9.81
N ASN A 200 -7.51 -4.26 8.67
CA ASN A 200 -7.72 -5.21 7.58
C ASN A 200 -7.30 -6.64 7.99
N ALA A 201 -6.20 -6.79 8.72
CA ALA A 201 -5.79 -8.07 9.29
C ALA A 201 -6.84 -8.60 10.29
N ASP A 202 -7.36 -7.74 11.18
CA ASP A 202 -8.43 -8.11 12.13
C ASP A 202 -9.66 -8.67 11.38
N GLU A 203 -10.03 -8.08 10.23
CA GLU A 203 -11.15 -8.53 9.42
C GLU A 203 -10.85 -9.82 8.64
N GLN A 204 -9.71 -9.91 7.95
CA GLN A 204 -9.33 -11.10 7.17
C GLN A 204 -9.17 -12.35 8.06
N LEU A 205 -8.70 -12.16 9.30
CA LEU A 205 -8.56 -13.24 10.27
C LEU A 205 -9.89 -13.73 10.85
N LYS A 206 -11.03 -13.12 10.51
CA LYS A 206 -12.36 -13.72 10.76
C LYS A 206 -12.72 -14.76 9.70
N GLY A 207 -12.08 -14.73 8.54
CA GLY A 207 -12.29 -15.64 7.42
C GLY A 207 -11.35 -16.85 7.42
N ALA A 208 -11.15 -17.46 6.25
CA ALA A 208 -10.32 -18.66 6.09
C ALA A 208 -8.89 -18.51 6.63
N MET A 209 -8.30 -17.30 6.54
CA MET A 209 -6.96 -17.03 7.04
C MET A 209 -6.85 -17.15 8.57
N GLY A 210 -7.96 -16.93 9.29
CA GLY A 210 -8.09 -17.11 10.73
C GLY A 210 -7.99 -18.55 11.22
N PHE A 211 -7.98 -19.53 10.31
CA PHE A 211 -7.79 -20.95 10.64
C PHE A 211 -6.37 -21.44 10.33
N THR A 212 -5.43 -20.52 10.07
CA THR A 212 -4.06 -20.84 9.68
C THR A 212 -3.06 -20.10 10.55
N TRP A 213 -1.94 -20.74 10.87
CA TRP A 213 -0.84 -20.04 11.54
C TRP A 213 -0.24 -18.96 10.64
N GLN A 214 -0.26 -19.14 9.31
CA GLN A 214 0.27 -18.20 8.32
C GLN A 214 -0.47 -16.86 8.34
N GLY A 215 -1.81 -16.87 8.46
CA GLY A 215 -2.60 -15.65 8.57
C GLY A 215 -2.18 -14.84 9.80
N PHE A 216 -2.22 -15.45 10.99
CA PHE A 216 -1.81 -14.78 12.23
C PHE A 216 -0.34 -14.35 12.20
N ASN A 217 0.57 -15.19 11.71
CA ASN A 217 1.99 -14.87 11.63
C ASN A 217 2.25 -13.70 10.68
N SER A 218 1.48 -13.57 9.59
CA SER A 218 1.63 -12.46 8.64
C SER A 218 1.27 -11.12 9.29
N ALA A 219 0.18 -11.08 10.07
CA ALA A 219 -0.23 -9.90 10.82
C ALA A 219 0.77 -9.55 11.94
N ALA A 220 1.26 -10.56 12.67
CA ALA A 220 2.30 -10.38 13.68
C ALA A 220 3.61 -9.86 13.08
N ASN A 221 4.04 -10.43 11.96
CA ASN A 221 5.26 -10.03 11.27
C ASN A 221 5.15 -8.61 10.71
N TYR A 222 3.98 -8.17 10.24
CA TYR A 222 3.79 -6.77 9.85
C TYR A 222 4.07 -5.80 11.01
N SER A 223 3.58 -6.13 12.21
CA SER A 223 3.85 -5.36 13.44
C SER A 223 5.34 -5.35 13.78
N LEU A 224 6.02 -6.50 13.65
CA LEU A 224 7.45 -6.65 13.92
C LEU A 224 8.32 -5.80 12.97
N GLN A 225 8.07 -5.90 11.65
CA GLN A 225 8.87 -5.22 10.64
C GLN A 225 8.71 -3.70 10.71
N ASN A 226 7.49 -3.22 10.94
CA ASN A 226 7.19 -1.79 11.00
C ASN A 226 7.36 -1.19 12.42
N LYS A 227 7.59 -2.03 13.44
CA LYS A 227 7.74 -1.63 14.86
C LYS A 227 6.53 -0.84 15.38
N ILE A 228 5.33 -1.27 14.99
CA ILE A 228 4.04 -0.67 15.33
C ILE A 228 3.13 -1.70 15.98
N ASN A 229 2.13 -1.24 16.73
CA ASN A 229 1.08 -2.09 17.31
C ASN A 229 1.62 -3.34 18.03
N ILE A 230 2.70 -3.20 18.81
CA ILE A 230 3.48 -4.32 19.36
C ILE A 230 2.61 -5.29 20.17
N ASP A 231 1.71 -4.80 21.01
CA ASP A 231 0.82 -5.66 21.80
C ASP A 231 -0.17 -6.45 20.92
N ARG A 232 -0.71 -5.83 19.87
CA ARG A 232 -1.58 -6.51 18.90
C ARG A 232 -0.77 -7.53 18.08
N GLY A 233 0.46 -7.19 17.70
CA GLY A 233 1.40 -8.11 17.08
C GLY A 233 1.68 -9.32 17.96
N LEU A 234 1.90 -9.13 19.27
CA LEU A 234 2.10 -10.22 20.23
C LEU A 234 0.87 -11.11 20.35
N TYR A 235 -0.32 -10.54 20.42
CA TYR A 235 -1.57 -11.30 20.39
C TYR A 235 -1.64 -12.23 19.16
N TYR A 236 -1.32 -11.69 17.98
CA TYR A 236 -1.28 -12.50 16.76
C TYR A 236 -0.17 -13.55 16.76
N ALA A 237 1.02 -13.22 17.26
CA ALA A 237 2.12 -14.17 17.36
C ALA A 237 1.77 -15.34 18.29
N GLU A 238 1.09 -15.08 19.40
CA GLU A 238 0.62 -16.12 20.31
C GLU A 238 -0.42 -17.04 19.66
N ARG A 239 -1.35 -16.48 18.88
CA ARG A 239 -2.29 -17.28 18.07
C ARG A 239 -1.55 -18.13 17.04
N ALA A 240 -0.58 -17.56 16.33
CA ALA A 240 0.21 -18.28 15.33
C ALA A 240 0.97 -19.47 15.94
N VAL A 241 1.65 -19.26 17.08
CA VAL A 241 2.35 -20.33 17.82
C VAL A 241 1.36 -21.41 18.31
N ALA A 242 0.16 -21.02 18.74
CA ALA A 242 -0.86 -21.97 19.17
C ALA A 242 -1.39 -22.85 18.02
N PHE A 243 -1.50 -22.32 16.81
CA PHE A 243 -1.87 -23.11 15.62
C PHE A 243 -0.74 -24.02 15.15
N ASN A 244 0.48 -23.50 15.09
CA ASN A 244 1.65 -24.27 14.69
C ASN A 244 2.90 -23.67 15.32
N LYS A 245 3.41 -24.36 16.33
CA LYS A 245 4.70 -24.04 16.94
C LYS A 245 5.83 -24.53 16.04
N ASN A 246 6.49 -23.59 15.37
CA ASN A 246 7.64 -23.82 14.51
C ASN A 246 8.63 -22.66 14.63
N PHE A 247 9.77 -22.74 13.93
CA PHE A 247 10.79 -21.70 13.99
C PHE A 247 10.23 -20.32 13.63
N THR A 248 9.46 -20.21 12.54
CA THR A 248 8.93 -18.94 12.04
C THR A 248 8.00 -18.26 13.05
N THR A 249 7.06 -19.00 13.65
CA THR A 249 6.11 -18.45 14.62
C THR A 249 6.79 -18.04 15.93
N LEU A 250 7.74 -18.85 16.41
CA LEU A 250 8.54 -18.54 17.60
C LEU A 250 9.48 -17.36 17.35
N ASN A 251 10.15 -17.29 16.20
CA ASN A 251 11.06 -16.19 15.84
C ASN A 251 10.31 -14.85 15.75
N THR A 252 9.11 -14.84 15.17
CA THR A 252 8.24 -13.65 15.11
C THR A 252 7.83 -13.21 16.51
N LYS A 253 7.41 -14.15 17.37
CA LYS A 253 7.08 -13.86 18.78
C LYS A 253 8.28 -13.32 19.55
N ALA A 254 9.46 -13.93 19.42
CA ALA A 254 10.68 -13.48 20.08
C ALA A 254 11.05 -12.05 19.65
N GLY A 255 10.99 -11.74 18.35
CA GLY A 255 11.22 -10.40 17.84
C GLY A 255 10.29 -9.35 18.47
N LEU A 256 8.99 -9.65 18.54
CA LEU A 256 8.00 -8.76 19.15
C LEU A 256 8.20 -8.62 20.66
N LEU A 257 8.57 -9.69 21.37
CA LEU A 257 8.89 -9.63 22.80
C LEU A 257 10.10 -8.73 23.06
N ARG A 258 11.14 -8.77 22.21
CA ARG A 258 12.28 -7.84 22.31
C ARG A 258 11.84 -6.39 22.11
N LEU A 259 11.01 -6.11 21.10
CA LEU A 259 10.46 -4.76 20.88
C LEU A 259 9.59 -4.29 22.06
N ASN A 260 8.91 -5.21 22.75
CA ASN A 260 8.12 -4.90 23.94
C ASN A 260 8.95 -4.82 25.24
N GLY A 261 10.28 -4.91 25.16
CA GLY A 261 11.18 -4.87 26.32
C GLY A 261 11.23 -6.15 27.16
N ARG A 262 10.54 -7.22 26.76
CA ARG A 262 10.52 -8.54 27.43
C ARG A 262 11.70 -9.42 26.95
N THR A 263 12.92 -8.91 27.05
CA THR A 263 14.12 -9.52 26.44
C THR A 263 14.43 -10.91 26.98
N GLU A 264 14.33 -11.15 28.29
CA GLU A 264 14.61 -12.48 28.87
C GLU A 264 13.66 -13.56 28.34
N GLU A 265 12.38 -13.21 28.18
CA GLU A 265 11.39 -14.11 27.61
C GLU A 265 11.64 -14.31 26.12
N ALA A 266 11.97 -13.23 25.40
CA ALA A 266 12.33 -13.31 23.99
C ALA A 266 13.50 -14.26 23.75
N ASP A 267 14.52 -14.24 24.62
CA ASP A 267 15.69 -15.11 24.49
C ASP A 267 15.35 -16.58 24.78
N LYS A 268 14.43 -16.85 25.72
CA LYS A 268 13.90 -18.20 25.94
C LYS A 268 13.13 -18.70 24.71
N ILE A 269 12.24 -17.88 24.15
CA ILE A 269 11.47 -18.22 22.95
C ILE A 269 12.39 -18.38 21.73
N GLN A 270 13.41 -17.54 21.60
CA GLN A 270 14.40 -17.66 20.53
C GLN A 270 15.19 -18.96 20.66
N ALA A 271 15.63 -19.32 21.87
CA ALA A 271 16.33 -20.57 22.11
C ALA A 271 15.44 -21.76 21.73
N GLU A 272 14.16 -21.74 22.09
CA GLU A 272 13.18 -22.75 21.65
C GLU A 272 13.06 -22.77 20.12
N ALA A 273 12.97 -21.61 19.46
CA ALA A 273 12.92 -21.52 18.00
C ALA A 273 14.12 -22.24 17.36
N MET A 274 15.34 -21.96 17.84
CA MET A 274 16.56 -22.56 17.28
C MET A 274 16.55 -24.10 17.34
N THR A 275 15.94 -24.71 18.37
CA THR A 275 15.86 -26.17 18.47
C THR A 275 15.02 -26.84 17.38
N VAL A 276 14.05 -26.11 16.81
CA VAL A 276 13.13 -26.62 15.77
C VAL A 276 13.43 -26.08 14.38
N ALA A 277 14.38 -25.16 14.24
CA ALA A 277 14.79 -24.58 12.97
C ALA A 277 15.34 -25.65 12.02
N ASN A 278 14.99 -25.63 10.74
CA ASN A 278 15.65 -26.44 9.72
C ASN A 278 16.89 -25.72 9.11
N GLU A 279 17.61 -26.40 8.22
CA GLU A 279 18.81 -25.86 7.55
C GLU A 279 18.58 -24.49 6.90
N VAL A 280 17.46 -24.33 6.18
CA VAL A 280 17.12 -23.09 5.46
C VAL A 280 16.78 -21.98 6.45
N GLU A 281 16.03 -22.30 7.50
CA GLU A 281 15.64 -21.36 8.55
C GLU A 281 16.83 -20.87 9.37
N LEU A 282 17.74 -21.77 9.76
CA LEU A 282 18.99 -21.41 10.44
C LEU A 282 19.84 -20.48 9.57
N ASN A 283 19.92 -20.77 8.27
CA ASN A 283 20.66 -19.94 7.34
C ASN A 283 20.04 -18.54 7.21
N ALA A 284 18.73 -18.48 6.96
CA ALA A 284 18.00 -17.23 6.85
C ALA A 284 18.11 -16.37 8.12
N TYR A 285 18.03 -17.00 9.29
CA TYR A 285 18.18 -16.33 10.57
C TYR A 285 19.60 -15.82 10.79
N GLY A 286 20.63 -16.58 10.41
CA GLY A 286 22.02 -16.11 10.43
C GLY A 286 22.20 -14.83 9.62
N TYR A 287 21.66 -14.77 8.39
CA TYR A 287 21.71 -13.56 7.56
C TYR A 287 20.86 -12.41 8.11
N GLN A 288 19.68 -12.71 8.68
CA GLN A 288 18.88 -11.70 9.40
C GLN A 288 19.71 -11.04 10.50
N LEU A 289 20.45 -11.84 11.29
CA LEU A 289 21.31 -11.34 12.35
C LEU A 289 22.49 -10.52 11.81
N LEU A 290 23.15 -10.96 10.73
CA LEU A 290 24.20 -10.17 10.06
C LEU A 290 23.69 -8.80 9.62
N ASN A 291 22.54 -8.76 8.95
CA ASN A 291 21.92 -7.51 8.47
C ASN A 291 21.54 -6.56 9.61
N SER A 292 21.25 -7.11 10.80
CA SER A 292 21.00 -6.32 12.02
C SER A 292 22.28 -5.90 12.76
N GLY A 293 23.47 -6.29 12.27
CA GLY A 293 24.76 -6.04 12.90
C GLY A 293 25.14 -7.02 14.02
N ASN A 294 24.30 -8.03 14.31
CA ASN A 294 24.58 -9.05 15.32
C ASN A 294 25.43 -10.19 14.75
N MET A 295 26.72 -9.89 14.53
CA MET A 295 27.68 -10.83 13.93
C MET A 295 27.88 -12.09 14.78
N GLU A 296 27.91 -11.96 16.11
CA GLU A 296 28.11 -13.10 17.01
C GLU A 296 26.92 -14.06 17.00
N GLY A 297 25.71 -13.52 17.05
CA GLY A 297 24.49 -14.31 16.91
C GLY A 297 24.41 -15.00 15.56
N ALA A 298 24.80 -14.31 14.48
CA ALA A 298 24.82 -14.89 13.14
C ALA A 298 25.77 -16.09 13.04
N ILE A 299 27.02 -15.93 13.50
CA ILE A 299 27.99 -17.02 13.53
C ILE A 299 27.48 -18.18 14.37
N LYS A 300 26.82 -17.92 15.50
CA LYS A 300 26.21 -18.98 16.32
C LYS A 300 25.14 -19.75 15.54
N ALA A 301 24.26 -19.05 14.80
CA ALA A 301 23.22 -19.69 13.99
C ALA A 301 23.81 -20.50 12.82
N PHE A 302 24.79 -19.95 12.10
CA PHE A 302 25.46 -20.68 11.02
C PHE A 302 26.26 -21.87 11.53
N LYS A 303 26.88 -21.76 12.70
CA LYS A 303 27.60 -22.88 13.31
C LYS A 303 26.64 -23.99 13.71
N ASP A 304 25.50 -23.67 14.34
CA ASP A 304 24.44 -24.65 14.60
C ASP A 304 23.98 -25.32 13.30
N ASN A 305 23.88 -24.56 12.21
CA ASN A 305 23.57 -25.10 10.89
C ASN A 305 24.63 -26.11 10.42
N THR A 306 25.92 -25.77 10.47
CA THR A 306 27.01 -26.70 10.09
C THR A 306 27.11 -27.91 11.00
N ASP A 307 26.79 -27.77 12.30
CA ASP A 307 26.83 -28.88 13.25
C ASP A 307 25.70 -29.89 12.97
N ARG A 308 24.53 -29.40 12.52
CA ARG A 308 23.35 -30.21 12.19
C ARG A 308 23.35 -30.72 10.74
N HIS A 309 24.00 -29.99 9.84
CA HIS A 309 24.07 -30.27 8.41
C HIS A 309 25.54 -30.26 7.91
N PRO A 310 26.40 -31.16 8.42
CA PRO A 310 27.85 -31.11 8.16
C PRO A 310 28.24 -31.36 6.69
N GLU A 311 27.33 -31.93 5.89
CA GLU A 311 27.51 -32.17 4.45
C GLU A 311 26.93 -31.04 3.58
N SER A 312 26.35 -29.99 4.17
CA SER A 312 25.83 -28.85 3.41
C SER A 312 26.94 -27.86 3.07
N ALA A 313 27.34 -27.83 1.81
CA ALA A 313 28.28 -26.83 1.30
C ALA A 313 27.81 -25.40 1.58
N ASN A 314 26.50 -25.14 1.41
CA ASN A 314 25.90 -23.83 1.65
C ASN A 314 25.98 -23.39 3.14
N ALA A 315 25.79 -24.31 4.09
CA ALA A 315 25.91 -23.99 5.50
C ALA A 315 27.37 -23.60 5.87
N TRP A 316 28.35 -24.33 5.33
CA TRP A 316 29.77 -24.00 5.53
C TRP A 316 30.18 -22.69 4.85
N ASP A 317 29.68 -22.43 3.64
CA ASP A 317 29.89 -21.17 2.93
C ASP A 317 29.36 -19.99 3.77
N SER A 318 28.11 -20.09 4.25
CA SER A 318 27.47 -19.05 5.06
C SER A 318 28.16 -18.82 6.41
N LEU A 319 28.65 -19.87 7.06
CA LEU A 319 29.50 -19.74 8.25
C LEU A 319 30.81 -19.01 7.94
N GLY A 320 31.41 -19.31 6.78
CA GLY A 320 32.60 -18.64 6.27
C GLY A 320 32.39 -17.14 6.07
N GLU A 321 31.25 -16.75 5.49
CA GLU A 321 30.86 -15.35 5.35
C GLU A 321 30.73 -14.65 6.70
N GLY A 322 30.08 -15.30 7.67
CA GLY A 322 29.96 -14.79 9.04
C GLY A 322 31.32 -14.48 9.66
N TYR A 323 32.28 -15.41 9.56
CA TYR A 323 33.64 -15.20 10.05
C TYR A 323 34.40 -14.12 9.26
N ALA A 324 34.24 -14.07 7.93
CA ALA A 324 34.89 -13.07 7.09
C ALA A 324 34.43 -11.65 7.45
N ILE A 325 33.12 -11.46 7.66
CA ILE A 325 32.52 -10.19 8.09
C ILE A 325 33.02 -9.79 9.50
N LYS A 326 33.15 -10.75 10.41
CA LYS A 326 33.74 -10.53 11.75
C LYS A 326 35.24 -10.19 11.69
N GLY A 327 35.90 -10.45 10.57
CA GLY A 327 37.35 -10.30 10.41
C GLY A 327 38.18 -11.51 10.86
N ASP A 328 37.53 -12.63 11.21
CA ASP A 328 38.22 -13.88 11.51
C ASP A 328 38.59 -14.63 10.23
N LYS A 329 39.63 -14.11 9.59
CA LYS A 329 40.16 -14.63 8.32
C LYS A 329 40.49 -16.12 8.38
N LYS A 330 41.02 -16.61 9.50
CA LYS A 330 41.48 -17.99 9.64
C LYS A 330 40.31 -18.95 9.61
N GLU A 331 39.28 -18.70 10.41
CA GLU A 331 38.09 -19.56 10.43
C GLU A 331 37.26 -19.40 9.15
N ALA A 332 37.21 -18.20 8.56
CA ALA A 332 36.56 -17.98 7.26
C ALA A 332 37.16 -18.87 6.16
N ILE A 333 38.49 -18.84 5.98
CA ILE A 333 39.21 -19.67 4.99
C ILE A 333 38.92 -21.16 5.20
N LYS A 334 38.93 -21.61 6.46
CA LYS A 334 38.64 -23.01 6.81
C LYS A 334 37.23 -23.42 6.37
N CYS A 335 36.24 -22.56 6.60
CA CYS A 335 34.85 -22.83 6.23
C CYS A 335 34.66 -22.86 4.71
N PHE A 336 35.19 -21.88 3.97
CA PHE A 336 35.10 -21.88 2.51
C PHE A 336 35.81 -23.07 1.87
N LYS A 337 37.00 -23.44 2.36
CA LYS A 337 37.67 -24.67 1.90
C LYS A 337 36.83 -25.92 2.17
N LYS A 338 36.20 -26.01 3.34
CA LYS A 338 35.28 -27.12 3.68
C LYS A 338 34.08 -27.15 2.73
N SER A 339 33.43 -26.01 2.48
CA SER A 339 32.33 -25.88 1.52
C SER A 339 32.72 -26.45 0.14
N LEU A 340 33.88 -26.08 -0.39
CA LEU A 340 34.37 -26.55 -1.69
C LEU A 340 34.63 -28.07 -1.77
N THR A 341 34.81 -28.75 -0.64
CA THR A 341 34.94 -30.22 -0.60
C THR A 341 33.60 -30.97 -0.69
N LEU A 342 32.47 -30.27 -0.53
CA LEU A 342 31.14 -30.86 -0.35
C LEU A 342 30.27 -30.78 -1.62
N ASN A 343 30.91 -30.74 -2.79
CA ASN A 343 30.22 -30.63 -4.09
C ASN A 343 29.17 -29.50 -4.15
N PRO A 344 29.57 -28.24 -3.90
CA PRO A 344 28.67 -27.08 -3.91
C PRO A 344 28.00 -26.87 -5.28
N THR A 345 26.85 -26.20 -5.28
CA THR A 345 26.31 -25.61 -6.51
C THR A 345 27.26 -24.57 -7.09
N ASP A 346 27.13 -24.25 -8.37
CA ASP A 346 28.00 -23.26 -9.03
C ASP A 346 28.00 -21.90 -8.31
N LEU A 347 26.84 -21.48 -7.77
CA LEU A 347 26.71 -20.24 -7.02
C LEU A 347 27.50 -20.27 -5.71
N VAL A 348 27.34 -21.34 -4.92
CA VAL A 348 28.06 -21.51 -3.63
C VAL A 348 29.56 -21.64 -3.89
N LYS A 349 29.95 -22.38 -4.93
CA LYS A 349 31.35 -22.51 -5.35
C LYS A 349 31.98 -21.17 -5.69
N ALA A 350 31.32 -20.40 -6.56
CA ALA A 350 31.81 -19.09 -6.98
C ALA A 350 31.93 -18.11 -5.80
N ASN A 351 31.00 -18.17 -4.86
CA ASN A 351 31.04 -17.34 -3.64
C ASN A 351 32.24 -17.71 -2.75
N SER A 352 32.41 -18.99 -2.43
CA SER A 352 33.54 -19.50 -1.65
C SER A 352 34.88 -19.13 -2.30
N GLU A 353 35.05 -19.34 -3.61
CA GLU A 353 36.28 -18.99 -4.35
C GLU A 353 36.57 -17.48 -4.34
N LYS A 354 35.52 -16.66 -4.53
CA LYS A 354 35.62 -15.20 -4.44
C LYS A 354 36.14 -14.76 -3.07
N TYR A 355 35.56 -15.26 -1.98
CA TYR A 355 36.00 -14.90 -0.63
C TYR A 355 37.41 -15.41 -0.34
N LEU A 356 37.76 -16.64 -0.73
CA LEU A 356 39.13 -17.16 -0.58
C LEU A 356 40.16 -16.24 -1.26
N LYS A 357 39.88 -15.80 -2.49
CA LYS A 357 40.73 -14.85 -3.22
C LYS A 357 40.84 -13.50 -2.50
N GLN A 358 39.73 -12.95 -2.00
CA GLN A 358 39.73 -11.70 -1.22
C GLN A 358 40.51 -11.84 0.09
N LEU A 359 40.49 -13.03 0.68
CA LEU A 359 41.28 -13.38 1.86
C LEU A 359 42.72 -13.80 1.49
N GLY A 360 43.15 -13.66 0.24
CA GLY A 360 44.55 -13.90 -0.17
C GLY A 360 44.96 -15.38 -0.22
N GLU A 361 44.00 -16.30 -0.28
CA GLU A 361 44.24 -17.67 -0.73
C GLU A 361 44.33 -17.68 -2.26
N LYS A 362 45.27 -18.45 -2.80
CA LYS A 362 45.55 -18.53 -4.25
C LYS A 362 44.75 -19.62 -4.93
#